data_AF-A0A174ZHK7-F1
#
_entry.id   AF-A0A174ZHK7-F1
#
_cell.length_a   1.000
_cell.length_b   1.000
_cell.length_c   1.000
_cell.angle_alpha   90.00
_cell.angle_beta   90.00
_cell.angle_gamma   90.00
#
_symmetry.space_group_name_H-M   'P 1'
#
loop_
_entity.id
_entity.type
_entity.pdbx_description
1 polymer ?
#
loop_
_entity_poly.entity_id
_entity_poly.type
_entity_poly.pdbx_seq_one_letter_code
_entity_poly.pdbx_strand_id
1 'polypeptide(L)'
;MEWPKRARTADWGNGVLTLDGDKQFDIPELTIEIMERLAGYTLVGFHVKDYPVTDEMLIPFTAHKNMVNFGVEDGALTDTCFPVFSAMPKLRYLLLDGNAGINGNGLSTLQECKIDLLTLNRTGLNDAGLMQAASIPKLSHIQIDHTAVTYEGLLAIAGNNRIEPVTHVQFTKEQMENFSQLQREKAKKPTPLDEQAAEDCRKVLSAFFEEMTEWEQYMEQAGFEDTEAVPRLLAIWEKYVSEKPRAGYRPLGLSYSAQGTYKGEQFLDAEQITKNKLYIYTREKNTGFDRRFLMKRVNESWMIDAVQERLDGWQRTGL
;
A
#
# COMPACT_ATOMS: atom_id res chain seq x y z
N MET A 1 -36.16 -36.97 -14.97
CA MET A 1 -35.55 -36.21 -16.08
C MET A 1 -34.05 -36.51 -16.10
N GLU A 2 -33.48 -36.92 -17.23
CA GLU A 2 -32.07 -37.36 -17.28
C GLU A 2 -31.16 -36.13 -17.42
N TRP A 3 -30.32 -35.87 -16.41
CA TRP A 3 -29.29 -34.82 -16.48
C TRP A 3 -28.12 -35.29 -17.35
N PRO A 4 -27.33 -34.37 -17.93
CA PRO A 4 -26.16 -34.73 -18.71
C PRO A 4 -25.16 -35.56 -17.89
N LYS A 5 -24.41 -36.45 -18.55
CA LYS A 5 -23.36 -37.25 -17.88
C LYS A 5 -22.18 -36.41 -17.37
N ARG A 6 -22.03 -35.19 -17.85
CA ARG A 6 -20.97 -34.24 -17.48
C ARG A 6 -21.53 -32.83 -17.49
N ALA A 7 -21.11 -32.03 -16.53
CA ALA A 7 -21.31 -30.59 -16.48
C ALA A 7 -20.03 -29.94 -15.94
N ARG A 8 -19.79 -28.69 -16.33
CA ARG A 8 -18.68 -27.84 -15.93
C ARG A 8 -19.17 -26.62 -15.16
N THR A 9 -20.36 -26.13 -15.44
CA THR A 9 -20.99 -25.07 -14.65
C THR A 9 -22.42 -25.44 -14.28
N ALA A 10 -22.85 -24.95 -13.12
CA ALA A 10 -24.21 -25.07 -12.64
C ALA A 10 -24.63 -23.72 -12.06
N ASP A 11 -25.76 -23.21 -12.53
CA ASP A 11 -26.37 -21.96 -12.09
C ASP A 11 -27.83 -22.27 -11.72
N TRP A 12 -28.26 -21.86 -10.54
CA TRP A 12 -29.65 -22.02 -10.11
C TRP A 12 -30.25 -20.66 -9.74
N GLY A 13 -31.43 -20.38 -10.27
CA GLY A 13 -32.22 -19.22 -9.91
C GLY A 13 -33.68 -19.38 -10.31
N ASN A 14 -34.59 -18.85 -9.49
CA ASN A 14 -36.04 -18.84 -9.76
C ASN A 14 -36.62 -20.23 -10.11
N GLY A 15 -36.14 -21.30 -9.45
CA GLY A 15 -36.64 -22.66 -9.69
C GLY A 15 -36.11 -23.34 -10.95
N VAL A 16 -35.09 -22.77 -11.60
CA VAL A 16 -34.47 -23.33 -12.81
C VAL A 16 -33.00 -23.59 -12.56
N LEU A 17 -32.58 -24.84 -12.78
CA LEU A 17 -31.17 -25.22 -12.84
C LEU A 17 -30.69 -25.15 -14.29
N THR A 18 -29.65 -24.36 -14.55
CA THR A 18 -28.95 -24.28 -15.83
C THR A 18 -27.57 -24.92 -15.72
N LEU A 19 -27.31 -25.96 -16.51
CA LEU A 19 -26.00 -26.61 -16.62
C LEU A 19 -25.30 -26.19 -17.92
N ASP A 20 -24.01 -25.88 -17.85
CA ASP A 20 -23.17 -25.45 -18.98
C ASP A 20 -23.69 -24.21 -19.75
N GLY A 21 -24.61 -23.45 -19.16
CA GLY A 21 -25.18 -22.22 -19.71
C GLY A 21 -26.36 -22.41 -20.68
N ASP A 22 -26.65 -23.64 -21.10
CA ASP A 22 -27.66 -23.93 -22.12
C ASP A 22 -28.70 -24.99 -21.72
N LYS A 23 -28.37 -25.92 -20.82
CA LYS A 23 -29.26 -27.02 -20.42
C LYS A 23 -30.08 -26.64 -19.19
N GLN A 24 -31.35 -26.36 -19.39
CA GLN A 24 -32.26 -25.96 -18.31
C GLN A 24 -33.13 -27.11 -17.80
N PHE A 25 -33.34 -27.14 -16.49
CA PHE A 25 -34.17 -28.12 -15.80
C PHE A 25 -35.06 -27.41 -14.77
N ASP A 26 -36.36 -27.70 -14.79
CA ASP A 26 -37.29 -27.22 -13.77
C ASP A 26 -37.01 -27.93 -12.43
N ILE A 27 -36.32 -27.22 -11.54
CA ILE A 27 -35.89 -27.68 -10.22
C ILE A 27 -36.36 -26.64 -9.21
N PRO A 28 -37.62 -26.69 -8.76
CA PRO A 28 -38.22 -25.65 -7.93
C PRO A 28 -37.52 -25.47 -6.59
N GLU A 29 -36.86 -26.52 -6.08
CA GLU A 29 -36.14 -26.53 -4.81
C GLU A 29 -34.81 -27.27 -4.95
N LEU A 30 -33.76 -26.74 -4.33
CA LEU A 30 -32.48 -27.42 -4.16
C LEU A 30 -32.53 -28.27 -2.89
N THR A 31 -32.58 -29.60 -3.05
CA THR A 31 -32.45 -30.55 -1.96
C THR A 31 -30.99 -31.00 -1.76
N ILE A 32 -30.69 -31.67 -0.65
CA ILE A 32 -29.36 -32.24 -0.42
C ILE A 32 -28.98 -33.24 -1.52
N GLU A 33 -29.91 -34.07 -1.99
CA GLU A 33 -29.65 -35.05 -3.06
C GLU A 33 -29.29 -34.36 -4.39
N ILE A 34 -29.90 -33.20 -4.66
CA ILE A 34 -29.54 -32.36 -5.80
C ILE A 34 -28.13 -31.78 -5.63
N MET A 35 -27.80 -31.26 -4.45
CA MET A 35 -26.47 -30.72 -4.15
C MET A 35 -25.37 -31.80 -4.27
N GLU A 36 -25.62 -33.01 -3.76
CA GLU A 36 -24.74 -34.18 -3.92
C GLU A 36 -24.55 -34.55 -5.39
N ARG A 37 -25.63 -34.57 -6.17
CA ARG A 37 -25.56 -34.86 -7.60
C ARG A 37 -24.72 -33.80 -8.34
N LEU A 38 -24.88 -32.53 -7.98
CA LEU A 38 -24.11 -31.42 -8.55
C LEU A 38 -22.63 -31.50 -8.17
N ALA A 39 -22.33 -31.80 -6.91
CA ALA A 39 -20.96 -31.99 -6.42
C ALA A 39 -20.25 -33.20 -7.06
N GLY A 40 -21.01 -34.17 -7.58
CA GLY A 40 -20.49 -35.29 -8.37
C GLY A 40 -19.94 -34.90 -9.76
N TYR A 41 -20.28 -33.72 -10.28
CA TYR A 41 -19.72 -33.22 -11.54
C TYR A 41 -18.34 -32.61 -11.35
N THR A 42 -17.58 -32.48 -12.43
CA THR A 42 -16.28 -31.77 -12.41
C THR A 42 -16.47 -30.27 -12.60
N LEU A 43 -17.26 -29.63 -11.73
CA LEU A 43 -17.61 -28.23 -11.85
C LEU A 43 -16.39 -27.31 -11.69
N VAL A 44 -16.38 -26.23 -12.45
CA VAL A 44 -15.49 -25.08 -12.27
C VAL A 44 -16.24 -23.85 -11.78
N GLY A 45 -17.57 -23.83 -11.94
CA GLY A 45 -18.46 -22.78 -11.48
C GLY A 45 -19.74 -23.35 -10.89
N PHE A 46 -20.13 -22.86 -9.72
CA PHE A 46 -21.44 -23.10 -9.12
C PHE A 46 -21.99 -21.76 -8.61
N HIS A 47 -23.24 -21.45 -8.96
CA HIS A 47 -23.91 -20.23 -8.51
C HIS A 47 -25.36 -20.53 -8.14
N VAL A 48 -25.83 -19.94 -7.04
CA VAL A 48 -27.22 -19.96 -6.60
C VAL A 48 -27.59 -18.55 -6.20
N LYS A 49 -28.78 -18.10 -6.59
CA LYS A 49 -29.31 -16.79 -6.20
C LYS A 49 -30.73 -16.87 -5.68
N ASP A 50 -31.05 -16.04 -4.69
CA ASP A 50 -32.40 -15.83 -4.15
C ASP A 50 -33.01 -17.15 -3.60
N TYR A 51 -32.18 -17.95 -2.92
CA TYR A 51 -32.59 -19.24 -2.34
C TYR A 51 -31.91 -19.49 -0.98
N PRO A 52 -32.63 -20.01 0.02
CA PRO A 52 -32.12 -20.23 1.38
C PRO A 52 -31.19 -21.45 1.48
N VAL A 53 -30.07 -21.43 0.75
CA VAL A 53 -28.99 -22.43 0.89
C VAL A 53 -28.38 -22.29 2.28
N THR A 54 -28.33 -23.39 3.04
CA THR A 54 -27.69 -23.44 4.37
C THR A 54 -26.27 -24.00 4.29
N ASP A 55 -25.50 -23.87 5.37
CA ASP A 55 -24.13 -24.38 5.44
C ASP A 55 -24.06 -25.91 5.20
N GLU A 56 -25.05 -26.66 5.68
CA GLU A 56 -25.14 -28.12 5.50
C GLU A 56 -25.28 -28.51 4.03
N MET A 57 -25.98 -27.69 3.24
CA MET A 57 -26.16 -27.94 1.81
C MET A 57 -24.85 -27.81 1.03
N LEU A 58 -23.84 -27.16 1.60
CA LEU A 58 -22.52 -27.01 0.97
C LEU A 58 -21.58 -28.19 1.26
N ILE A 59 -21.85 -29.00 2.29
CA ILE A 59 -21.00 -30.13 2.70
C ILE A 59 -20.62 -31.05 1.52
N PRO A 60 -21.53 -31.42 0.58
CA PRO A 60 -21.18 -32.26 -0.56
C PRO A 60 -20.06 -31.70 -1.45
N PHE A 61 -19.86 -30.38 -1.47
CA PHE A 61 -18.81 -29.71 -2.24
C PHE A 61 -17.44 -29.70 -1.54
N THR A 62 -17.32 -30.25 -0.34
CA THR A 62 -16.04 -30.30 0.39
C THR A 62 -14.94 -30.95 -0.45
N ALA A 63 -13.75 -30.33 -0.48
CA ALA A 63 -12.60 -30.78 -1.25
C ALA A 63 -12.81 -30.87 -2.77
N HIS A 64 -13.78 -30.14 -3.32
CA HIS A 64 -14.05 -30.13 -4.76
C HIS A 64 -12.82 -29.64 -5.57
N LYS A 65 -12.20 -30.57 -6.32
CA LYS A 65 -10.85 -30.41 -6.90
C LYS A 65 -10.73 -29.38 -8.03
N ASN A 66 -11.85 -29.02 -8.65
CA ASN A 66 -11.87 -28.18 -9.85
C ASN A 66 -12.62 -26.86 -9.69
N MET A 67 -13.24 -26.61 -8.53
CA MET A 67 -14.04 -25.40 -8.34
C MET A 67 -13.15 -24.17 -8.41
N VAL A 68 -13.53 -23.18 -9.22
CA VAL A 68 -12.82 -21.91 -9.37
C VAL A 68 -13.72 -20.77 -8.90
N ASN A 69 -15.01 -20.83 -9.26
CA ASN A 69 -16.02 -19.82 -8.93
C ASN A 69 -17.13 -20.48 -8.12
N PHE A 70 -17.41 -19.97 -6.92
CA PHE A 70 -18.52 -20.44 -6.11
C PHE A 70 -19.32 -19.24 -5.63
N GLY A 71 -20.64 -19.29 -5.79
CA GLY A 71 -21.52 -18.23 -5.33
C GLY A 71 -22.83 -18.74 -4.76
N VAL A 72 -23.25 -18.12 -3.68
CA VAL A 72 -24.56 -18.27 -3.06
C VAL A 72 -24.96 -16.87 -2.64
N GLU A 73 -25.85 -16.25 -3.40
CA GLU A 73 -26.31 -14.89 -3.18
C GLU A 73 -27.73 -14.89 -2.60
N ASP A 74 -27.96 -14.01 -1.61
CA ASP A 74 -29.23 -13.83 -0.92
C ASP A 74 -29.76 -15.15 -0.33
N GLY A 75 -28.84 -15.92 0.28
CA GLY A 75 -29.10 -17.21 0.93
C GLY A 75 -29.10 -17.15 2.47
N ALA A 76 -28.85 -18.31 3.09
CA ALA A 76 -28.88 -18.48 4.54
C ALA A 76 -27.55 -18.99 5.11
N LEU A 77 -26.42 -18.69 4.46
CA LEU A 77 -25.10 -19.10 4.92
C LEU A 77 -24.65 -18.32 6.16
N THR A 78 -23.83 -18.99 6.97
CA THR A 78 -23.13 -18.39 8.10
C THR A 78 -21.62 -18.62 7.97
N ASP A 79 -20.83 -18.15 8.92
CA ASP A 79 -19.39 -18.42 8.94
C ASP A 79 -19.02 -19.92 8.98
N THR A 80 -19.99 -20.81 9.27
CA THR A 80 -19.79 -22.26 9.22
C THR A 80 -19.56 -22.80 7.80
N CYS A 81 -19.83 -22.03 6.74
CA CYS A 81 -19.50 -22.43 5.36
C CYS A 81 -17.99 -22.43 5.05
N PHE A 82 -17.18 -21.58 5.69
CA PHE A 82 -15.80 -21.34 5.25
C PHE A 82 -14.87 -22.57 5.26
N PRO A 83 -14.97 -23.53 6.20
CA PRO A 83 -14.24 -24.79 6.13
C PRO A 83 -14.49 -25.61 4.84
N VAL A 84 -15.68 -25.51 4.24
CA VAL A 84 -15.97 -26.17 2.95
C VAL A 84 -15.16 -25.52 1.84
N PHE A 85 -15.13 -24.17 1.81
CA PHE A 85 -14.40 -23.40 0.82
C PHE A 85 -12.88 -23.53 0.99
N SER A 86 -12.37 -23.61 2.22
CA SER A 86 -10.94 -23.73 2.48
C SER A 86 -10.35 -25.03 1.95
N ALA A 87 -11.16 -26.08 1.85
CA ALA A 87 -10.79 -27.36 1.27
C ALA A 87 -10.70 -27.36 -0.27
N MET A 88 -11.13 -26.30 -0.97
CA MET A 88 -11.15 -26.23 -2.44
C MET A 88 -9.85 -25.62 -3.00
N PRO A 89 -8.91 -26.43 -3.53
CA PRO A 89 -7.54 -25.96 -3.84
C PRO A 89 -7.46 -24.98 -5.02
N LYS A 90 -8.49 -24.94 -5.88
CA LYS A 90 -8.54 -24.11 -7.09
C LYS A 90 -9.47 -22.90 -6.97
N LEU A 91 -10.13 -22.72 -5.84
CA LEU A 91 -11.08 -21.64 -5.64
C LEU A 91 -10.38 -20.29 -5.75
N ARG A 92 -11.01 -19.34 -6.45
CA ARG A 92 -10.51 -17.98 -6.72
C ARG A 92 -11.56 -16.90 -6.48
N TYR A 93 -12.81 -17.18 -6.82
CA TYR A 93 -13.91 -16.22 -6.74
C TYR A 93 -14.99 -16.76 -5.81
N LEU A 94 -15.31 -16.00 -4.77
CA LEU A 94 -16.37 -16.28 -3.80
C LEU A 94 -17.40 -15.15 -3.82
N LEU A 95 -18.62 -15.47 -4.22
CA LEU A 95 -19.73 -14.51 -4.30
C LEU A 95 -20.76 -14.84 -3.21
N LEU A 96 -20.73 -14.12 -2.09
CA LEU A 96 -21.49 -14.47 -0.88
C LEU A 96 -22.44 -13.34 -0.43
N ASP A 97 -22.83 -12.47 -1.36
CA ASP A 97 -23.69 -11.33 -1.07
C ASP A 97 -25.02 -11.77 -0.45
N GLY A 98 -25.59 -10.95 0.44
CA GLY A 98 -26.91 -11.18 1.01
C GLY A 98 -27.01 -12.25 2.10
N ASN A 99 -25.91 -12.96 2.40
CA ASN A 99 -25.89 -13.91 3.51
C ASN A 99 -25.67 -13.18 4.85
N ALA A 100 -26.76 -12.68 5.44
CA ALA A 100 -26.73 -11.86 6.66
C ALA A 100 -26.06 -12.56 7.86
N GLY A 101 -26.01 -13.89 7.88
CA GLY A 101 -25.36 -14.69 8.92
C GLY A 101 -23.83 -14.71 8.87
N ILE A 102 -23.21 -14.21 7.80
CA ILE A 102 -21.75 -14.13 7.66
C ILE A 102 -21.25 -12.86 8.35
N ASN A 103 -20.52 -13.00 9.45
CA ASN A 103 -19.93 -11.86 10.18
C ASN A 103 -18.40 -11.76 10.05
N GLY A 104 -17.78 -12.78 9.46
CA GLY A 104 -16.38 -12.79 9.08
C GLY A 104 -15.42 -13.38 10.12
N ASN A 105 -15.91 -13.89 11.26
CA ASN A 105 -15.07 -14.64 12.21
C ASN A 105 -14.44 -15.89 11.58
N GLY A 106 -15.17 -16.54 10.67
CA GLY A 106 -14.69 -17.74 9.96
C GLY A 106 -13.72 -17.48 8.80
N LEU A 107 -13.51 -16.22 8.38
CA LEU A 107 -12.64 -15.87 7.25
C LEU A 107 -11.16 -16.22 7.48
N SER A 108 -10.74 -16.34 8.74
CA SER A 108 -9.41 -16.81 9.13
C SER A 108 -9.06 -18.20 8.57
N THR A 109 -10.07 -19.05 8.31
CA THR A 109 -9.88 -20.38 7.73
C THR A 109 -9.43 -20.34 6.26
N LEU A 110 -9.56 -19.18 5.58
CA LEU A 110 -9.17 -19.01 4.18
C LEU A 110 -7.72 -18.53 4.01
N GLN A 111 -6.90 -18.45 5.07
CA GLN A 111 -5.53 -17.94 4.99
C GLN A 111 -4.60 -18.71 4.04
N GLU A 112 -4.83 -20.01 3.84
CA GLU A 112 -4.06 -20.82 2.88
C GLU A 112 -4.65 -20.80 1.46
N CYS A 113 -5.82 -20.18 1.30
CA CYS A 113 -6.51 -20.10 0.01
C CYS A 113 -5.90 -19.01 -0.87
N LYS A 114 -6.13 -19.15 -2.17
CA LYS A 114 -5.71 -18.19 -3.19
C LYS A 114 -6.91 -17.44 -3.76
N ILE A 115 -7.80 -16.99 -2.87
CA ILE A 115 -8.98 -16.20 -3.28
C ILE A 115 -8.49 -14.87 -3.82
N ASP A 116 -8.92 -14.51 -5.03
CA ASP A 116 -8.61 -13.24 -5.67
C ASP A 116 -9.70 -12.21 -5.39
N LEU A 117 -10.97 -12.66 -5.36
CA LEU A 117 -12.17 -11.84 -5.20
C LEU A 117 -13.14 -12.47 -4.21
N LEU A 118 -13.63 -11.66 -3.28
CA LEU A 118 -14.63 -12.02 -2.28
C LEU A 118 -15.72 -10.94 -2.20
N THR A 119 -16.97 -11.28 -2.50
CA THR A 119 -18.09 -10.35 -2.30
C THR A 119 -18.86 -10.72 -1.03
N LEU A 120 -19.07 -9.72 -0.18
CA LEU A 120 -19.75 -9.84 1.11
C LEU A 120 -20.74 -8.68 1.29
N ASN A 121 -21.29 -8.15 0.20
CA ASN A 121 -22.28 -7.08 0.30
C ASN A 121 -23.51 -7.59 1.04
N ARG A 122 -24.17 -6.74 1.82
CA ARG A 122 -25.39 -7.11 2.58
C ARG A 122 -25.20 -8.32 3.51
N THR A 123 -24.00 -8.49 4.06
CA THR A 123 -23.70 -9.50 5.09
C THR A 123 -23.55 -8.85 6.47
N GLY A 124 -23.43 -9.67 7.50
CA GLY A 124 -23.10 -9.22 8.86
C GLY A 124 -21.62 -8.86 9.07
N LEU A 125 -20.81 -8.74 8.01
CA LEU A 125 -19.37 -8.44 8.09
C LEU A 125 -19.12 -7.19 8.93
N ASN A 126 -18.23 -7.28 9.91
CA ASN A 126 -17.82 -6.18 10.78
C ASN A 126 -16.31 -5.91 10.67
N ASP A 127 -15.81 -4.93 11.41
CA ASP A 127 -14.40 -4.53 11.39
C ASP A 127 -13.43 -5.68 11.70
N ALA A 128 -13.77 -6.54 12.67
CA ALA A 128 -12.96 -7.70 13.01
C ALA A 128 -12.94 -8.71 11.86
N GLY A 129 -14.09 -8.96 11.22
CA GLY A 129 -14.19 -9.79 10.03
C GLY A 129 -13.39 -9.24 8.85
N LEU A 130 -13.43 -7.92 8.61
CA LEU A 130 -12.62 -7.29 7.56
C LEU A 130 -11.12 -7.45 7.81
N MET A 131 -10.67 -7.32 9.06
CA MET A 131 -9.28 -7.57 9.45
C MET A 131 -8.86 -9.03 9.16
N GLN A 132 -9.75 -10.00 9.38
CA GLN A 132 -9.50 -11.39 8.99
C GLN A 132 -9.40 -11.53 7.46
N ALA A 133 -10.31 -10.91 6.71
CA ALA A 133 -10.29 -10.91 5.25
C ALA A 133 -8.97 -10.34 4.70
N ALA A 134 -8.49 -9.23 5.28
CA ALA A 134 -7.23 -8.60 4.93
C ALA A 134 -5.99 -9.45 5.25
N SER A 135 -6.13 -10.54 6.00
CA SER A 135 -5.04 -11.48 6.25
C SER A 135 -4.95 -12.60 5.19
N ILE A 136 -5.90 -12.67 4.25
CA ILE A 136 -5.89 -13.62 3.14
C ILE A 136 -4.82 -13.19 2.11
N PRO A 137 -3.71 -13.95 1.92
CA PRO A 137 -2.50 -13.44 1.26
C PRO A 137 -2.63 -13.02 -0.21
N LYS A 138 -3.65 -13.54 -0.90
CA LYS A 138 -3.91 -13.29 -2.33
C LYS A 138 -5.16 -12.47 -2.60
N LEU A 139 -5.92 -12.12 -1.56
CA LEU A 139 -7.15 -11.36 -1.74
C LEU A 139 -6.82 -9.98 -2.27
N SER A 140 -7.33 -9.70 -3.47
CA SER A 140 -7.11 -8.44 -4.17
C SER A 140 -8.36 -7.58 -4.13
N HIS A 141 -9.55 -8.16 -4.31
CA HIS A 141 -10.79 -7.40 -4.34
C HIS A 141 -11.75 -7.91 -3.28
N ILE A 142 -12.29 -7.00 -2.47
CA ILE A 142 -13.36 -7.32 -1.52
C ILE A 142 -14.51 -6.32 -1.68
N GLN A 143 -15.75 -6.81 -1.81
CA GLN A 143 -16.94 -5.95 -1.84
C GLN A 143 -17.66 -6.01 -0.48
N ILE A 144 -17.95 -4.85 0.09
CA ILE A 144 -18.40 -4.72 1.49
C ILE A 144 -19.55 -3.70 1.68
N ASP A 145 -20.31 -3.40 0.63
CA ASP A 145 -21.45 -2.49 0.73
C ASP A 145 -22.54 -3.04 1.65
N HIS A 146 -23.17 -2.16 2.42
CA HIS A 146 -24.24 -2.51 3.36
C HIS A 146 -23.81 -3.55 4.41
N THR A 147 -22.62 -3.36 4.96
CA THR A 147 -22.08 -4.19 6.06
C THR A 147 -21.97 -3.36 7.35
N ALA A 148 -21.60 -4.01 8.45
CA ALA A 148 -21.31 -3.35 9.73
C ALA A 148 -19.87 -2.80 9.81
N VAL A 149 -19.12 -2.80 8.69
CA VAL A 149 -17.78 -2.22 8.62
C VAL A 149 -17.84 -0.71 8.75
N THR A 150 -17.07 -0.18 9.71
CA THR A 150 -16.88 1.25 9.97
C THR A 150 -15.74 1.82 9.14
N TYR A 151 -15.64 3.15 9.10
CA TYR A 151 -14.51 3.80 8.44
C TYR A 151 -13.20 3.52 9.17
N GLU A 152 -13.23 3.44 10.49
CA GLU A 152 -12.10 3.06 11.33
C GLU A 152 -11.61 1.64 11.01
N GLY A 153 -12.54 0.70 10.83
CA GLY A 153 -12.24 -0.66 10.38
C GLY A 153 -11.59 -0.70 9.01
N LEU A 154 -12.09 0.09 8.06
CA LEU A 154 -11.46 0.26 6.74
C LEU A 154 -10.03 0.78 6.86
N LEU A 155 -9.79 1.82 7.67
CA LEU A 155 -8.44 2.38 7.87
C LEU A 155 -7.46 1.41 8.55
N ALA A 156 -7.97 0.51 9.40
CA ALA A 156 -7.16 -0.50 10.08
C ALA A 156 -6.46 -1.45 9.09
N ILE A 157 -7.11 -1.77 7.95
CA ILE A 157 -6.54 -2.66 6.94
C ILE A 157 -5.61 -1.97 5.92
N ALA A 158 -5.39 -0.66 6.03
CA ALA A 158 -4.53 0.10 5.10
C ALA A 158 -3.05 -0.37 5.07
N GLY A 159 -2.63 -1.19 6.05
CA GLY A 159 -1.29 -1.81 6.02
C GLY A 159 -1.16 -2.92 4.97
N ASN A 160 -2.26 -3.53 4.53
CA ASN A 160 -2.25 -4.48 3.43
C ASN A 160 -2.28 -3.70 2.11
N ASN A 161 -1.22 -3.82 1.31
CA ASN A 161 -1.03 -3.09 0.06
C ASN A 161 -1.60 -3.80 -1.19
N ARG A 162 -2.22 -4.95 -1.02
CA ARG A 162 -2.83 -5.74 -2.10
C ARG A 162 -4.34 -5.66 -2.11
N ILE A 163 -4.96 -5.54 -0.93
CA ILE A 163 -6.40 -5.52 -0.81
C ILE A 163 -6.97 -4.20 -1.33
N GLU A 164 -8.00 -4.31 -2.15
CA GLU A 164 -8.78 -3.22 -2.72
C GLU A 164 -10.24 -3.40 -2.27
N PRO A 165 -10.63 -2.73 -1.18
CA PRO A 165 -12.03 -2.63 -0.80
C PRO A 165 -12.80 -1.84 -1.85
N VAL A 166 -13.80 -2.48 -2.43
CA VAL A 166 -14.73 -1.89 -3.40
C VAL A 166 -16.03 -1.62 -2.68
N THR A 167 -16.45 -0.36 -2.71
CA THR A 167 -17.72 0.11 -2.18
C THR A 167 -18.32 1.13 -3.14
N HIS A 168 -19.63 1.07 -3.31
CA HIS A 168 -20.39 2.00 -4.13
C HIS A 168 -21.19 2.99 -3.28
N VAL A 169 -21.57 2.61 -2.06
CA VAL A 169 -22.49 3.41 -1.22
C VAL A 169 -22.12 3.46 0.26
N GLN A 170 -21.32 2.52 0.79
CA GLN A 170 -20.95 2.47 2.21
C GLN A 170 -20.06 3.65 2.62
N PHE A 171 -19.08 4.01 1.78
CA PHE A 171 -18.12 5.08 2.08
C PHE A 171 -18.13 6.17 1.01
N THR A 172 -17.83 7.40 1.42
CA THR A 172 -17.72 8.52 0.49
C THR A 172 -16.46 8.39 -0.37
N LYS A 173 -16.46 9.07 -1.51
CA LYS A 173 -15.27 9.17 -2.37
C LYS A 173 -14.04 9.69 -1.61
N GLU A 174 -14.22 10.69 -0.74
CA GLU A 174 -13.15 11.26 0.07
C GLU A 174 -12.57 10.24 1.06
N GLN A 175 -13.42 9.44 1.71
CA GLN A 175 -12.98 8.36 2.60
C GLN A 175 -12.15 7.31 1.85
N MET A 176 -12.58 6.93 0.64
CA MET A 176 -11.84 5.96 -0.18
C MET A 176 -10.51 6.53 -0.72
N GLU A 177 -10.47 7.82 -1.06
CA GLU A 177 -9.23 8.52 -1.45
C GLU A 177 -8.24 8.59 -0.28
N ASN A 178 -8.74 8.88 0.93
CA ASN A 178 -7.94 8.88 2.16
C ASN A 178 -7.38 7.48 2.47
N PHE A 179 -8.21 6.44 2.45
CA PHE A 179 -7.75 5.06 2.60
C PHE A 179 -6.63 4.72 1.60
N SER A 180 -6.83 5.06 0.32
CA SER A 180 -5.84 4.83 -0.73
C SER A 180 -4.53 5.59 -0.49
N GLN A 181 -4.61 6.82 0.04
CA GLN A 181 -3.43 7.58 0.43
C GLN A 181 -2.68 6.91 1.58
N LEU A 182 -3.39 6.51 2.63
CA LEU A 182 -2.80 5.83 3.78
C LEU A 182 -2.16 4.49 3.39
N GLN A 183 -2.77 3.75 2.48
CA GLN A 183 -2.20 2.51 1.95
C GLN A 183 -0.89 2.78 1.20
N ARG A 184 -0.83 3.82 0.36
CA ARG A 184 0.41 4.25 -0.31
C ARG A 184 1.48 4.69 0.69
N GLU A 185 1.11 5.42 1.73
CA GLU A 185 2.03 5.88 2.77
C GLU A 185 2.61 4.72 3.57
N LYS A 186 1.78 3.76 4.00
CA LYS A 186 2.22 2.55 4.70
C LYS A 186 3.04 1.61 3.80
N ALA A 187 2.79 1.60 2.49
CA ALA A 187 3.55 0.81 1.53
C ALA A 187 4.96 1.38 1.24
N LYS A 188 5.21 2.66 1.53
CA LYS A 188 6.56 3.24 1.47
C LYS A 188 7.40 2.63 2.59
N LYS A 189 8.12 1.54 2.28
CA LYS A 189 9.16 1.03 3.17
C LYS A 189 10.20 2.14 3.39
N PRO A 190 10.63 2.44 4.64
CA PRO A 190 11.85 3.20 4.84
C PRO A 190 12.96 2.46 4.10
N THR A 191 13.69 3.16 3.23
CA THR A 191 14.90 2.55 2.66
C THR A 191 15.88 2.41 3.83
N PRO A 192 16.41 1.21 4.11
CA PRO A 192 17.42 1.07 5.16
C PRO A 192 18.59 2.00 4.86
N LEU A 193 19.15 2.61 5.90
CA LEU A 193 20.29 3.50 5.78
C LEU A 193 21.50 2.71 5.26
N ASP A 194 22.10 3.17 4.16
CA ASP A 194 23.43 2.74 3.76
C ASP A 194 24.45 3.52 4.60
N GLU A 195 24.96 2.89 5.66
CA GLU A 195 25.90 3.50 6.60
C GLU A 195 27.17 4.01 5.91
N GLN A 196 27.64 3.31 4.86
CA GLN A 196 28.81 3.75 4.11
C GLN A 196 28.50 5.00 3.31
N ALA A 197 27.34 5.03 2.64
CA ALA A 197 26.90 6.23 1.92
C ALA A 197 26.68 7.43 2.87
N ALA A 198 26.15 7.20 4.07
CA ALA A 198 25.99 8.23 5.09
C ALA A 198 27.35 8.81 5.51
N GLU A 199 28.34 7.95 5.74
CA GLU A 199 29.70 8.35 6.10
C GLU A 199 30.40 9.12 4.97
N ASP A 200 30.23 8.68 3.72
CA ASP A 200 30.75 9.39 2.55
C ASP A 200 30.11 10.78 2.41
N CYS A 201 28.80 10.89 2.66
CA CYS A 201 28.09 12.16 2.67
C CYS A 201 28.59 13.10 3.78
N ARG A 202 28.84 12.59 4.99
CA ARG A 202 29.42 13.38 6.09
C ARG A 202 30.79 13.92 5.72
N LYS A 203 31.65 13.11 5.10
CA LYS A 203 32.97 13.56 4.61
C LYS A 203 32.86 14.68 3.57
N VAL A 204 31.94 14.55 2.62
CA VAL A 204 31.68 15.60 1.62
C VAL A 204 31.22 16.89 2.30
N LEU A 205 30.29 16.81 3.25
CA LEU A 205 29.81 17.98 3.99
C LEU A 205 30.90 18.62 4.85
N SER A 206 31.71 17.83 5.56
CA SER A 206 32.84 18.36 6.33
C SER A 206 33.83 19.12 5.45
N ALA A 207 34.21 18.56 4.30
CA ALA A 207 35.12 19.23 3.38
C ALA A 207 34.51 20.52 2.79
N PHE A 208 33.22 20.50 2.45
CA PHE A 208 32.49 21.69 2.03
C PHE A 208 32.47 22.76 3.14
N PHE A 209 32.17 22.39 4.39
CA PHE A 209 32.13 23.31 5.53
C PHE A 209 33.50 23.95 5.79
N GLU A 210 34.58 23.18 5.66
CA GLU A 210 35.95 23.68 5.80
C GLU A 210 36.31 24.67 4.68
N GLU A 211 36.11 24.32 3.40
CA GLU A 211 36.41 25.21 2.28
C GLU A 211 35.55 26.47 2.29
N MET A 212 34.28 26.35 2.69
CA MET A 212 33.41 27.52 2.91
C MET A 212 33.95 28.42 4.02
N THR A 213 34.39 27.84 5.13
CA THR A 213 34.95 28.61 6.25
C THR A 213 36.24 29.33 5.83
N GLU A 214 37.10 28.70 5.04
CA GLU A 214 38.31 29.34 4.49
C GLU A 214 37.96 30.48 3.53
N TRP A 215 36.99 30.26 2.65
CA TRP A 215 36.50 31.30 1.75
C TRP A 215 35.92 32.48 2.53
N GLU A 216 35.08 32.24 3.53
CA GLU A 216 34.49 33.29 4.38
C GLU A 216 35.57 34.10 5.13
N GLN A 217 36.62 33.45 5.65
CA GLN A 217 37.75 34.12 6.29
C GLN A 217 38.57 34.96 5.31
N TYR A 218 38.73 34.48 4.07
CA TYR A 218 39.36 35.26 3.02
C TYR A 218 38.52 36.50 2.66
N MET A 219 37.20 36.34 2.55
CA MET A 219 36.28 37.44 2.27
C MET A 219 36.30 38.52 3.35
N GLU A 220 36.47 38.13 4.62
CA GLU A 220 36.62 39.08 5.73
C GLU A 220 37.88 39.96 5.60
N GLN A 221 38.93 39.45 4.95
CA GLN A 221 40.19 40.18 4.74
C GLN A 221 40.20 40.98 3.43
N ALA A 222 39.72 40.37 2.34
CA ALA A 222 39.81 40.92 0.99
C ALA A 222 38.58 41.75 0.57
N GLY A 223 37.42 41.45 1.14
CA GLY A 223 36.14 42.07 0.80
C GLY A 223 35.48 41.52 -0.47
N PHE A 224 34.17 41.71 -0.62
CA PHE A 224 33.34 41.18 -1.72
C PHE A 224 33.65 41.76 -3.11
N GLU A 225 34.41 42.86 -3.18
CA GLU A 225 34.82 43.48 -4.43
C GLU A 225 36.09 42.85 -5.02
N ASP A 226 36.76 41.96 -4.28
CA ASP A 226 37.94 41.25 -4.77
C ASP A 226 37.59 40.38 -5.99
N THR A 227 38.43 40.45 -7.02
CA THR A 227 38.23 39.72 -8.28
C THR A 227 38.23 38.20 -8.13
N GLU A 228 38.85 37.67 -7.07
CA GLU A 228 38.94 36.24 -6.75
C GLU A 228 37.79 35.74 -5.87
N ALA A 229 36.97 36.64 -5.30
CA ALA A 229 35.86 36.28 -4.43
C ALA A 229 34.88 35.30 -5.08
N VAL A 230 34.37 35.68 -6.26
CA VAL A 230 33.38 34.88 -7.01
C VAL A 230 34.01 33.63 -7.64
N PRO A 231 35.18 33.68 -8.31
CA PRO A 231 35.83 32.48 -8.84
C PRO A 231 36.09 31.39 -7.79
N ARG A 232 36.56 31.75 -6.59
CA ARG A 232 36.80 30.80 -5.50
C ARG A 232 35.49 30.15 -5.03
N LEU A 233 34.45 30.96 -4.84
CA LEU A 233 33.13 30.46 -4.44
C LEU A 233 32.56 29.48 -5.48
N LEU A 234 32.64 29.85 -6.77
CA LEU A 234 32.14 29.00 -7.85
C LEU A 234 32.89 27.67 -7.95
N ALA A 235 34.20 27.65 -7.65
CA ALA A 235 34.98 26.42 -7.60
C ALA A 235 34.50 25.48 -6.48
N ILE A 236 34.15 26.03 -5.30
CA ILE A 236 33.54 25.26 -4.21
C ILE A 236 32.15 24.73 -4.63
N TRP A 237 31.32 25.58 -5.26
CA TRP A 237 29.99 25.18 -5.74
C TRP A 237 30.07 24.06 -6.78
N GLU A 238 30.96 24.17 -7.78
CA GLU A 238 31.12 23.16 -8.81
C GLU A 238 31.57 21.80 -8.23
N LYS A 239 32.40 21.85 -7.18
CA LYS A 239 32.92 20.65 -6.51
C LYS A 239 31.88 19.95 -5.64
N TYR A 240 31.03 20.68 -4.92
CA TYR A 240 30.19 20.11 -3.87
C TYR A 240 28.69 20.23 -4.11
N VAL A 241 28.22 21.16 -4.95
CA VAL A 241 26.81 21.50 -5.09
C VAL A 241 26.30 21.05 -6.46
N SER A 242 25.31 20.15 -6.44
CA SER A 242 24.68 19.65 -7.67
C SER A 242 23.54 20.53 -8.19
N GLU A 243 23.05 21.44 -7.34
CA GLU A 243 21.99 22.36 -7.71
C GLU A 243 22.50 23.43 -8.68
N LYS A 244 21.80 23.57 -9.81
CA LYS A 244 22.07 24.62 -10.79
C LYS A 244 21.03 25.74 -10.66
N PRO A 245 21.44 27.02 -10.67
CA PRO A 245 20.50 28.15 -10.75
C PRO A 245 19.57 28.00 -11.96
N ARG A 246 18.27 28.26 -11.78
CA ARG A 246 17.27 28.20 -12.85
C ARG A 246 16.74 29.61 -13.16
N ALA A 247 16.59 29.93 -14.44
CA ALA A 247 16.01 31.20 -14.87
C ALA A 247 14.59 31.38 -14.29
N GLY A 248 14.31 32.53 -13.67
CA GLY A 248 13.02 32.83 -13.05
C GLY A 248 12.86 32.41 -11.58
N TYR A 249 13.84 31.72 -11.00
CA TYR A 249 13.89 31.41 -9.56
C TYR A 249 14.82 32.37 -8.81
N ARG A 250 14.56 32.56 -7.51
CA ARG A 250 15.47 33.31 -6.63
C ARG A 250 16.86 32.67 -6.71
N PRO A 251 17.95 33.44 -6.90
CA PRO A 251 19.30 32.91 -6.85
C PRO A 251 19.50 32.10 -5.57
N LEU A 252 20.33 31.06 -5.63
CA LEU A 252 20.78 30.35 -4.43
C LEU A 252 21.32 31.40 -3.47
N GLY A 253 20.65 31.58 -2.33
CA GLY A 253 21.12 32.47 -1.28
C GLY A 253 22.46 31.95 -0.79
N LEU A 254 23.39 32.87 -0.57
CA LEU A 254 24.65 32.60 0.08
C LEU A 254 24.57 33.07 1.53
N SER A 255 24.79 32.16 2.46
CA SER A 255 24.96 32.41 3.88
C SER A 255 26.41 32.81 4.13
N TYR A 256 26.61 33.91 4.85
CA TYR A 256 27.93 34.44 5.15
C TYR A 256 28.06 34.74 6.65
N SER A 257 29.15 34.27 7.25
CA SER A 257 29.58 34.64 8.60
C SER A 257 31.10 34.74 8.65
N ALA A 258 31.62 35.85 9.16
CA ALA A 258 33.06 36.04 9.39
C ALA A 258 33.69 34.97 10.31
N GLN A 259 32.87 34.31 11.14
CA GLN A 259 33.31 33.23 12.01
C GLN A 259 33.24 31.84 11.36
N GLY A 260 32.69 31.74 10.15
CA GLY A 260 32.38 30.50 9.43
C GLY A 260 30.91 30.11 9.62
N THR A 261 30.11 30.15 8.56
CA THR A 261 28.67 29.79 8.57
C THR A 261 28.44 28.37 9.08
N TYR A 262 29.35 27.45 8.74
CA TYR A 262 29.22 26.03 9.03
C TYR A 262 30.15 25.52 10.14
N LYS A 263 30.99 26.39 10.70
CA LYS A 263 32.03 26.00 11.67
C LYS A 263 31.48 25.34 12.94
N GLY A 264 30.23 25.67 13.29
CA GLY A 264 29.52 25.14 14.45
C GLY A 264 28.63 23.92 14.17
N GLU A 265 28.58 23.40 12.94
CA GLU A 265 27.68 22.30 12.57
C GLU A 265 28.12 20.97 13.18
N GLN A 266 27.18 20.25 13.79
CA GLN A 266 27.39 18.93 14.37
C GLN A 266 26.45 17.92 13.72
N PHE A 267 26.99 16.82 13.18
CA PHE A 267 26.18 15.75 12.61
C PHE A 267 25.36 15.03 13.68
N LEU A 268 24.07 14.83 13.43
CA LEU A 268 23.14 14.17 14.34
C LEU A 268 22.75 12.78 13.85
N ASP A 269 22.26 12.69 12.62
CA ASP A 269 21.61 11.50 12.07
C ASP A 269 21.63 11.50 10.54
N ALA A 270 21.22 10.40 9.93
CA ALA A 270 21.08 10.27 8.49
C ALA A 270 19.82 9.47 8.11
N GLU A 271 19.15 9.85 7.02
CA GLU A 271 17.95 9.18 6.52
C GLU A 271 18.07 8.87 5.03
N GLN A 272 17.93 7.60 4.66
CA GLN A 272 17.96 7.17 3.27
C GLN A 272 16.59 7.37 2.61
N ILE A 273 16.54 8.24 1.61
CA ILE A 273 15.31 8.52 0.86
C ILE A 273 15.18 7.58 -0.34
N THR A 274 16.28 7.40 -1.08
CA THR A 274 16.41 6.44 -2.17
C THR A 274 17.86 5.97 -2.24
N LYS A 275 18.19 4.96 -3.03
CA LYS A 275 19.60 4.54 -3.27
C LYS A 275 20.56 5.67 -3.70
N ASN A 276 20.05 6.78 -4.23
CA ASN A 276 20.83 7.91 -4.75
C ASN A 276 20.56 9.23 -4.01
N LYS A 277 19.75 9.21 -2.94
CA LYS A 277 19.40 10.40 -2.15
C LYS A 277 19.35 10.10 -0.67
N LEU A 278 19.96 10.95 0.13
CA LEU A 278 20.06 10.80 1.58
C LEU A 278 19.99 12.18 2.24
N TYR A 279 19.34 12.28 3.40
CA TYR A 279 19.45 13.45 4.27
C TYR A 279 20.55 13.23 5.29
N ILE A 280 21.40 14.24 5.50
CA ILE A 280 22.27 14.35 6.68
C ILE A 280 21.69 15.44 7.57
N TYR A 281 21.40 15.10 8.82
CA TYR A 281 20.90 16.03 9.82
C TYR A 281 22.06 16.62 10.62
N THR A 282 22.05 17.93 10.82
CA THR A 282 23.02 18.64 11.64
C THR A 282 22.33 19.58 12.62
N ARG A 283 23.07 20.02 13.62
CA ARG A 283 22.68 21.10 14.51
C ARG A 283 23.82 22.10 14.64
N GLU A 284 23.51 23.37 14.45
CA GLU A 284 24.48 24.44 14.69
C GLU A 284 24.62 24.68 16.20
N LYS A 285 25.86 24.67 16.69
CA LYS A 285 26.19 24.65 18.11
C LYS A 285 25.75 25.90 18.88
N ASN A 286 25.81 27.09 18.29
CA ASN A 286 25.61 28.35 18.99
C ASN A 286 24.14 28.78 19.03
N THR A 287 23.43 28.55 17.94
CA THR A 287 22.03 28.92 17.71
C THR A 287 21.07 27.78 18.03
N GLY A 288 21.54 26.53 17.96
CA GLY A 288 20.72 25.34 18.15
C GLY A 288 19.82 25.01 16.96
N PHE A 289 19.94 25.71 15.83
CA PHE A 289 19.13 25.43 14.65
C PHE A 289 19.45 24.06 14.06
N ASP A 290 18.40 23.27 13.82
CA ASP A 290 18.52 22.01 13.09
C ASP A 290 18.55 22.30 11.60
N ARG A 291 19.50 21.70 10.89
CA ARG A 291 19.56 21.70 9.43
C ARG A 291 19.52 20.28 8.90
N ARG A 292 19.07 20.14 7.66
CA ARG A 292 19.26 18.91 6.89
C ARG A 292 19.75 19.21 5.50
N PHE A 293 20.79 18.49 5.11
CA PHE A 293 21.40 18.56 3.79
C PHE A 293 20.88 17.40 2.95
N LEU A 294 20.18 17.70 1.87
CA LEU A 294 19.82 16.71 0.88
C LEU A 294 21.05 16.40 0.04
N MET A 295 21.59 15.21 0.22
CA MET A 295 22.69 14.67 -0.56
C MET A 295 22.14 13.87 -1.74
N LYS A 296 22.75 14.05 -2.90
CA LYS A 296 22.38 13.37 -4.14
C LYS A 296 23.62 12.81 -4.81
N ARG A 297 23.50 11.58 -5.31
CA ARG A 297 24.54 10.94 -6.11
C ARG A 297 24.54 11.53 -7.52
N VAL A 298 25.68 12.10 -7.93
CA VAL A 298 25.94 12.60 -9.27
C VAL A 298 27.16 11.87 -9.79
N ASN A 299 26.98 11.04 -10.83
CA ASN A 299 27.97 10.06 -11.28
C ASN A 299 28.41 9.15 -10.11
N GLU A 300 29.69 9.15 -9.76
CA GLU A 300 30.25 8.32 -8.69
C GLU A 300 30.37 9.05 -7.33
N SER A 301 30.01 10.33 -7.26
CA SER A 301 30.21 11.17 -6.07
C SER A 301 28.89 11.66 -5.45
N TRP A 302 28.93 11.99 -4.15
CA TRP A 302 27.84 12.65 -3.44
C TRP A 302 28.00 14.16 -3.52
N MET A 303 26.90 14.86 -3.75
CA MET A 303 26.85 16.32 -3.83
C MET A 303 25.63 16.84 -3.07
N ILE A 304 25.72 18.08 -2.60
CA ILE A 304 24.64 18.81 -1.93
C ILE A 304 23.63 19.25 -3.00
N ASP A 305 22.37 18.82 -2.86
CA ASP A 305 21.25 19.15 -3.76
C ASP A 305 20.36 20.25 -3.17
N ALA A 306 20.27 20.32 -1.83
CA ALA A 306 19.56 21.38 -1.12
C ALA A 306 19.92 21.38 0.38
N VAL A 307 19.72 22.52 1.04
CA VAL A 307 19.72 22.63 2.51
C VAL A 307 18.37 23.14 2.99
N GLN A 308 17.93 22.61 4.13
CA GLN A 308 16.73 23.09 4.82
C GLN A 308 17.05 23.32 6.29
N GLU A 309 16.47 24.38 6.85
CA GLU A 309 16.56 24.71 8.28
C GLU A 309 15.19 24.49 8.93
N ARG A 310 15.21 24.08 10.19
CA ARG A 310 14.00 23.81 10.96
C ARG A 310 13.57 25.06 11.73
N LEU A 311 12.51 25.68 11.25
CA LEU A 311 11.78 26.74 11.93
C LEU A 311 10.40 26.18 12.31
N ASP A 312 9.31 26.69 11.74
CA ASP A 312 7.96 26.09 11.80
C ASP A 312 7.81 24.94 10.78
N GLY A 313 8.72 23.97 10.86
CA GLY A 313 8.91 22.92 9.86
C GLY A 313 10.20 23.11 9.03
N TRP A 314 10.40 22.22 8.06
CA TRP A 314 11.60 22.23 7.20
C TRP A 314 11.44 23.22 6.05
N GLN A 315 12.14 24.33 6.12
CA GLN A 315 12.12 25.37 5.08
C GLN A 315 13.43 25.38 4.32
N ARG A 316 13.35 25.58 3.00
CA ARG A 316 14.55 25.68 2.17
C ARG A 316 15.30 26.98 2.50
N THR A 317 16.60 26.86 2.71
CA THR A 317 17.49 28.01 2.92
C THR A 317 18.61 28.03 1.88
N GLY A 318 19.36 29.13 1.85
CA GLY A 318 20.58 29.26 1.06
C GLY A 318 21.70 28.40 1.63
N LEU A 319 22.62 28.00 0.76
CA LEU A 319 23.91 27.42 1.18
C LEU A 319 24.89 28.54 1.57
#